data_AF-A0A934L1J1-F1
#
_entry.id   AF-A0A934L1J1-F1
#
_cell.length_a   1.000
_cell.length_b   1.000
_cell.length_c   1.000
_cell.angle_alpha   90.00
_cell.angle_beta   90.00
_cell.angle_gamma   90.00
#
_symmetry.space_group_name_H-M   'P 1'
#
loop_
_entity.id
_entity.type
_entity.pdbx_description
1 polymer ?
#
loop_
_entity_poly.entity_id
_entity_poly.type
_entity_poly.pdbx_seq_one_letter_code
_entity_poly.pdbx_strand_id
1 'polypeptide(L)'
;AAAIRSGATPESVPPASATPARIVSDIARPFLLPGLWSRLDDPLVRDDPAEVVATLRLVAGLVPEWTDGTIDVAWREAVELGREEATPELQARRLSTAERWLTDAADERSAARDGAQPAADLWLAAACLLTVRADQQPGIAAAYRRARGVEPIERAAELTDLAVRAVDDAAIRTRAAHAAVRVVAAALRAGDVDRAQAMLDASLARLAALAGNASAQRARGALSRLPPLRALVDEPSRLAGFRSDEDLAEIAGAIDALTTKDG
;
A
#
# COMPACT_ATOMS: atom_id res chain seq x y z
N ALA A 1 55.59 22.70 1.66
CA ALA A 1 54.78 23.91 1.41
C ALA A 1 54.71 24.11 -0.10
N ALA A 2 53.60 24.29 -0.80
CA ALA A 2 52.18 24.21 -0.50
C ALA A 2 51.53 23.92 -1.86
N ALA A 3 50.70 22.88 -1.95
CA ALA A 3 49.92 22.58 -3.16
C ALA A 3 48.56 23.27 -3.02
N ILE A 4 48.23 24.10 -3.99
CA ILE A 4 47.00 24.88 -4.09
C ILE A 4 45.82 23.91 -4.27
N ARG A 5 44.96 23.79 -3.26
CA ARG A 5 43.60 23.25 -3.40
C ARG A 5 42.68 24.41 -3.69
N SER A 6 42.34 24.62 -4.96
CA SER A 6 41.22 25.49 -5.33
C SER A 6 39.95 24.65 -5.25
N GLY A 7 39.02 25.08 -4.39
CA GLY A 7 37.73 24.44 -4.19
C GLY A 7 36.87 24.52 -5.44
N ALA A 8 36.46 23.36 -5.93
CA ALA A 8 35.25 23.24 -6.71
C ALA A 8 34.11 23.04 -5.72
N THR A 9 33.36 24.11 -5.44
CA THR A 9 32.00 23.99 -4.91
C THR A 9 31.20 23.12 -5.89
N PRO A 10 30.52 22.06 -5.45
CA PRO A 10 29.64 21.32 -6.34
C PRO A 10 28.57 22.29 -6.82
N GLU A 11 28.60 22.54 -8.12
CA GLU A 11 27.60 23.29 -8.86
C GLU A 11 26.26 22.60 -8.59
N SER A 12 25.40 23.28 -7.83
CA SER A 12 24.05 22.80 -7.54
C SER A 12 23.30 22.78 -8.86
N VAL A 13 23.19 21.59 -9.46
CA VAL A 13 22.30 21.35 -10.59
C VAL A 13 20.90 21.79 -10.14
N PRO A 14 20.28 22.79 -10.79
CA PRO A 14 18.93 23.18 -10.44
C PRO A 14 18.02 21.97 -10.63
N PRO A 15 17.05 21.72 -9.73
CA PRO A 15 16.15 20.58 -9.87
C PRO A 15 15.44 20.70 -11.22
N ALA A 16 15.51 19.62 -12.00
CA ALA A 16 14.81 19.52 -13.28
C ALA A 16 13.34 19.88 -13.04
N SER A 17 12.91 20.92 -13.73
CA SER A 17 11.60 21.55 -13.58
C SER A 17 10.49 20.55 -13.90
N ALA A 18 9.80 20.05 -12.88
CA ALA A 18 8.46 19.45 -12.98
C ALA A 18 7.37 20.47 -13.41
N THR A 19 7.79 21.63 -13.90
CA THR A 19 7.03 22.86 -14.10
C THR A 19 6.09 22.84 -15.32
N PRO A 20 6.39 22.18 -16.47
CA PRO A 20 5.49 22.23 -17.62
C PRO A 20 4.17 21.48 -17.40
N ALA A 21 4.22 20.27 -16.83
CA ALA A 21 3.03 19.43 -16.62
C ALA A 21 2.09 20.03 -15.56
N ARG A 22 2.64 20.55 -14.46
CA ARG A 22 1.85 21.24 -13.44
C ARG A 22 1.19 22.52 -13.95
N ILE A 23 1.91 23.36 -14.69
CA ILE A 23 1.34 24.58 -15.28
C ILE A 23 0.19 24.25 -16.24
N VAL A 24 0.36 23.24 -17.09
CA VAL A 24 -0.70 22.81 -18.01
C VAL A 24 -1.91 22.28 -17.23
N SER A 25 -1.67 21.49 -16.17
CA SER A 25 -2.74 20.97 -15.30
C SER A 25 -3.50 22.09 -14.59
N ASP A 26 -2.81 23.06 -13.99
CA ASP A 26 -3.41 24.17 -13.24
C ASP A 26 -4.29 25.06 -14.14
N ILE A 27 -3.86 25.27 -15.38
CA ILE A 27 -4.63 26.02 -16.39
C ILE A 27 -5.82 25.20 -16.88
N ALA A 28 -5.64 23.91 -17.16
CA ALA A 28 -6.67 23.07 -17.74
C ALA A 28 -7.77 22.66 -16.73
N ARG A 29 -7.41 22.51 -15.45
CA ARG A 29 -8.28 22.05 -14.37
C ARG A 29 -9.63 22.77 -14.30
N PRO A 30 -9.72 24.12 -14.22
CA PRO A 30 -11.02 24.80 -14.10
C PRO A 30 -11.93 24.56 -15.32
N PHE A 31 -11.38 24.25 -16.49
CA PHE A 31 -12.16 24.02 -17.71
C PHE A 31 -12.54 22.56 -17.92
N LEU A 32 -11.65 21.63 -17.59
CA LEU A 32 -11.85 20.20 -17.83
C LEU A 32 -12.55 19.49 -16.67
N LEU A 33 -12.24 19.87 -15.44
CA LEU A 33 -12.70 19.16 -14.24
C LEU A 33 -14.24 19.09 -14.14
N PRO A 34 -15.01 20.18 -14.35
CA PRO A 34 -16.48 20.10 -14.29
C PRO A 34 -17.05 19.11 -15.31
N GLY A 35 -16.53 19.14 -16.55
CA GLY A 35 -16.97 18.23 -17.61
C GLY A 35 -16.61 16.77 -17.35
N LEU A 36 -15.45 16.51 -16.74
CA LEU A 36 -15.06 15.16 -16.33
C LEU A 36 -15.90 14.65 -15.16
N TRP A 37 -16.24 15.51 -14.20
CA TRP A 37 -17.14 15.13 -13.11
C TRP A 37 -18.54 14.79 -13.61
N SER A 38 -19.13 15.63 -14.47
CA SER A 38 -20.44 15.34 -15.08
C SER A 38 -20.43 14.10 -15.95
N ARG A 39 -19.26 13.70 -16.48
CA ARG A 39 -19.12 12.45 -17.25
C ARG A 39 -19.13 11.19 -16.40
N LEU A 40 -18.99 11.29 -15.08
CA LEU A 40 -19.06 10.13 -14.20
C LEU A 40 -20.50 9.70 -13.90
N ASP A 41 -21.48 10.61 -13.99
CA ASP A 41 -22.87 10.31 -13.63
C ASP A 41 -23.45 9.15 -14.44
N ASP A 42 -23.27 9.17 -15.76
CA ASP A 42 -23.85 8.17 -16.66
C ASP A 42 -23.17 6.79 -16.55
N PRO A 43 -21.82 6.66 -16.55
CA PRO A 43 -21.12 5.40 -16.26
C PRO A 43 -21.43 4.80 -14.89
N LEU A 44 -21.57 5.63 -13.86
CA LEU A 44 -21.96 5.17 -12.52
C LEU A 44 -23.38 4.61 -12.50
N VAL A 45 -24.31 5.23 -13.23
CA VAL A 45 -25.68 4.73 -13.39
C VAL A 45 -25.72 3.43 -14.22
N ARG A 46 -24.85 3.32 -15.23
CA ARG A 46 -24.74 2.16 -16.12
C ARG A 46 -23.93 0.99 -15.52
N ASP A 47 -23.30 1.18 -14.36
CA ASP A 47 -22.37 0.24 -13.72
C ASP A 47 -21.25 -0.21 -14.69
N ASP A 48 -20.65 0.75 -15.40
CA ASP A 48 -19.51 0.52 -16.31
C ASP A 48 -18.19 0.90 -15.62
N PRO A 49 -17.53 -0.03 -14.92
CA PRO A 49 -16.32 0.27 -14.17
C PRO A 49 -15.15 0.68 -15.06
N ALA A 50 -15.14 0.32 -16.35
CA ALA A 50 -14.06 0.67 -17.27
C ALA A 50 -14.11 2.15 -17.63
N GLU A 51 -15.30 2.65 -17.95
CA GLU A 51 -15.52 4.06 -18.23
C GLU A 51 -15.34 4.93 -16.97
N VAL A 52 -15.79 4.44 -15.79
CA VAL A 52 -15.56 5.11 -14.49
C VAL A 52 -14.06 5.23 -14.21
N VAL A 53 -13.31 4.12 -14.24
CA VAL A 53 -11.86 4.14 -13.96
C VAL A 53 -11.13 5.03 -14.96
N ALA A 54 -11.42 4.92 -16.26
CA ALA A 54 -10.79 5.75 -17.28
C ALA A 54 -11.02 7.24 -17.03
N THR A 55 -12.24 7.62 -16.65
CA THR A 55 -12.58 9.03 -16.33
C THR A 55 -11.90 9.49 -15.06
N LEU A 56 -11.92 8.67 -13.99
CA LEU A 56 -11.24 8.99 -12.74
C LEU A 56 -9.71 9.10 -12.91
N ARG A 57 -9.09 8.34 -13.84
CA ARG A 57 -7.67 8.54 -14.19
C ARG A 57 -7.38 9.94 -14.70
N LEU A 58 -8.26 10.46 -15.55
CA LEU A 58 -8.11 11.81 -16.08
C LEU A 58 -8.28 12.85 -14.97
N VAL A 59 -9.25 12.65 -14.08
CA VAL A 59 -9.47 13.52 -12.91
C VAL A 59 -8.24 13.52 -11.99
N ALA A 60 -7.73 12.34 -11.61
CA ALA A 60 -6.56 12.21 -10.75
C ALA A 60 -5.29 12.78 -11.41
N GLY A 61 -5.16 12.68 -12.73
CA GLY A 61 -4.08 13.34 -13.48
C GLY A 61 -4.16 14.86 -13.47
N LEU A 62 -5.36 15.45 -13.40
CA LEU A 62 -5.58 16.90 -13.30
C LEU A 62 -5.50 17.41 -11.86
N VAL A 63 -5.75 16.55 -10.88
CA VAL A 63 -5.71 16.86 -9.44
C VAL A 63 -4.76 15.88 -8.76
N PRO A 64 -3.45 15.94 -9.06
CA PRO A 64 -2.49 15.00 -8.49
C PRO A 64 -2.46 15.05 -6.96
N GLU A 65 -2.93 16.14 -6.34
CA GLU A 65 -3.03 16.31 -4.88
C GLU A 65 -4.20 15.60 -4.22
N TRP A 66 -5.08 15.02 -5.02
CA TRP A 66 -6.17 14.21 -4.51
C TRP A 66 -5.68 12.79 -4.20
N THR A 67 -5.03 12.64 -3.04
CA THR A 67 -4.51 11.36 -2.55
C THR A 67 -5.61 10.30 -2.48
N ASP A 68 -6.73 10.62 -1.85
CA ASP A 68 -7.85 9.67 -1.67
C ASP A 68 -8.44 9.22 -3.00
N GLY A 69 -8.58 10.14 -3.97
CA GLY A 69 -9.04 9.77 -5.31
C GLY A 69 -8.05 8.89 -6.05
N THR A 70 -6.75 9.18 -5.94
CA THR A 70 -5.70 8.34 -6.53
C THR A 70 -5.76 6.92 -5.96
N ILE A 71 -5.99 6.79 -4.66
CA ILE A 71 -6.20 5.49 -3.98
C ILE A 71 -7.47 4.82 -4.49
N ASP A 72 -8.59 5.53 -4.60
CA ASP A 72 -9.85 4.99 -5.13
C ASP A 72 -9.68 4.46 -6.55
N VAL A 73 -9.06 5.23 -7.46
CA VAL A 73 -8.89 4.75 -8.84
C VAL A 73 -8.00 3.51 -8.91
N ALA A 74 -6.93 3.47 -8.13
CA ALA A 74 -6.05 2.30 -8.06
C ALA A 74 -6.79 1.07 -7.52
N TRP A 75 -7.64 1.26 -6.50
CA TRP A 75 -8.49 0.20 -5.98
C TRP A 75 -9.45 -0.33 -7.03
N ARG A 76 -10.20 0.55 -7.71
CA ARG A 76 -11.15 0.18 -8.77
C ARG A 76 -10.47 -0.53 -9.93
N GLU A 77 -9.29 -0.07 -10.36
CA GLU A 77 -8.51 -0.75 -11.39
C GLU A 77 -8.14 -2.18 -10.98
N ALA A 78 -7.61 -2.38 -9.77
CA ALA A 78 -7.12 -3.70 -9.35
C ALA A 78 -8.22 -4.66 -8.87
N VAL A 79 -9.34 -4.13 -8.39
CA VAL A 79 -10.42 -4.89 -7.75
C VAL A 79 -11.64 -4.97 -8.64
N GLU A 80 -12.22 -3.85 -9.04
CA GLU A 80 -13.46 -3.83 -9.82
C GLU A 80 -13.20 -4.34 -11.24
N LEU A 81 -12.32 -3.67 -11.98
CA LEU A 81 -11.91 -4.14 -13.31
C LEU A 81 -11.20 -5.48 -13.23
N GLY A 82 -10.38 -5.69 -12.20
CA GLY A 82 -9.78 -7.01 -11.95
C GLY A 82 -10.80 -8.14 -11.86
N ARG A 83 -11.99 -7.94 -11.28
CA ARG A 83 -13.01 -8.99 -11.19
C ARG A 83 -13.62 -9.36 -12.53
N GLU A 84 -13.66 -8.44 -13.48
CA GLU A 84 -14.19 -8.67 -14.82
C GLU A 84 -13.22 -9.45 -15.71
N GLU A 85 -11.93 -9.45 -15.37
CA GLU A 85 -10.91 -10.13 -16.15
C GLU A 85 -10.98 -11.66 -15.97
N ALA A 86 -11.05 -12.37 -17.08
CA ALA A 86 -11.28 -13.82 -17.11
C ALA A 86 -10.13 -14.69 -16.57
N THR A 87 -8.91 -14.15 -16.44
CA THR A 87 -7.71 -14.93 -16.09
C THR A 87 -6.89 -14.28 -14.98
N PRO A 88 -6.25 -15.07 -14.10
CA PRO A 88 -5.33 -14.55 -13.08
C PRO A 88 -4.22 -13.67 -13.65
N GLU A 89 -3.75 -13.93 -14.88
CA GLU A 89 -2.76 -13.12 -15.58
C GLU A 89 -3.24 -11.70 -15.86
N LEU A 90 -4.47 -11.56 -16.36
CA LEU A 90 -5.06 -10.25 -16.62
C LEU A 90 -5.36 -9.52 -15.30
N GLN A 91 -5.83 -10.23 -14.28
CA GLN A 91 -6.03 -9.67 -12.94
C GLN A 91 -4.71 -9.19 -12.32
N ALA A 92 -3.62 -9.96 -12.46
CA ALA A 92 -2.29 -9.57 -11.99
C ALA A 92 -1.72 -8.36 -12.76
N ARG A 93 -2.05 -8.22 -14.05
CA ARG A 93 -1.71 -7.02 -14.83
C ARG A 93 -2.42 -5.79 -14.28
N ARG A 94 -3.73 -5.88 -14.00
CA ARG A 94 -4.50 -4.78 -13.39
C ARG A 94 -3.93 -4.39 -12.02
N LEU A 95 -3.63 -5.37 -11.18
CA LEU A 95 -2.96 -5.15 -9.89
C LEU A 95 -1.60 -4.45 -10.07
N SER A 96 -0.80 -4.88 -11.05
CA SER A 96 0.50 -4.26 -11.34
C SER A 96 0.38 -2.83 -11.86
N THR A 97 -0.65 -2.53 -12.65
CA THR A 97 -0.95 -1.18 -13.13
C THR A 97 -1.33 -0.26 -11.97
N ALA A 98 -2.20 -0.72 -11.07
CA ALA A 98 -2.59 0.02 -9.88
C ALA A 98 -1.41 0.24 -8.91
N GLU A 99 -0.61 -0.79 -8.65
CA GLU A 99 0.63 -0.69 -7.84
C GLU A 99 1.54 0.39 -8.39
N ARG A 100 1.88 0.30 -9.68
CA ARG A 100 2.79 1.23 -10.33
C ARG A 100 2.28 2.66 -10.27
N TRP A 101 1.00 2.86 -10.52
CA TRP A 101 0.43 4.20 -10.46
C TRP A 101 0.54 4.81 -9.05
N LEU A 102 0.18 4.04 -8.01
CA LEU A 102 0.34 4.52 -6.64
C LEU A 102 1.80 4.81 -6.29
N THR A 103 2.74 3.97 -6.72
CA THR A 103 4.17 4.19 -6.45
C THR A 103 4.73 5.38 -7.21
N ASP A 104 4.36 5.56 -8.49
CA ASP A 104 4.81 6.69 -9.30
C ASP A 104 4.29 8.02 -8.71
N ALA A 105 3.01 8.03 -8.28
CA ALA A 105 2.43 9.17 -7.59
C ALA A 105 3.12 9.44 -6.24
N ALA A 106 3.40 8.41 -5.46
CA ALA A 106 4.09 8.53 -4.17
C ALA A 106 5.51 9.08 -4.35
N ASP A 107 6.25 8.61 -5.36
CA ASP A 107 7.59 9.07 -5.68
C ASP A 107 7.57 10.57 -6.07
N GLU A 108 6.61 11.00 -6.91
CA GLU A 108 6.40 12.42 -7.22
C GLU A 108 6.08 13.24 -5.96
N ARG A 109 5.22 12.72 -5.08
CA ARG A 109 4.87 13.39 -3.81
C ARG A 109 6.07 13.51 -2.89
N SER A 110 6.88 12.47 -2.78
CA SER A 110 8.04 12.45 -1.89
C SER A 110 9.07 13.53 -2.22
N ALA A 111 9.14 13.95 -3.48
CA ALA A 111 10.01 15.03 -3.94
C ALA A 111 9.47 16.45 -3.62
N ALA A 112 8.19 16.57 -3.23
CA ALA A 112 7.57 17.85 -2.90
C ALA A 112 7.78 18.23 -1.43
N ARG A 113 7.94 19.54 -1.15
CA ARG A 113 8.25 20.10 0.17
C ARG A 113 7.34 19.59 1.30
N ASP A 114 6.04 19.46 1.03
CA ASP A 114 5.02 19.03 2.00
C ASP A 114 4.38 17.68 1.60
N GLY A 115 5.04 16.91 0.72
CA GLY A 115 4.47 15.71 0.10
C GLY A 115 4.83 14.40 0.79
N ALA A 116 5.63 14.42 1.87
CA ALA A 116 6.06 13.21 2.57
C ALA A 116 4.88 12.39 3.13
N GLN A 117 3.90 13.06 3.73
CA GLN A 117 2.70 12.40 4.28
C GLN A 117 1.83 11.79 3.17
N PRO A 118 1.42 12.54 2.12
CA PRO A 118 0.75 11.95 0.96
C PRO A 118 1.51 10.79 0.32
N ALA A 119 2.85 10.86 0.21
CA ALA A 119 3.65 9.77 -0.33
C ALA A 119 3.54 8.50 0.54
N ALA A 120 3.63 8.66 1.86
CA ALA A 120 3.48 7.55 2.80
C ALA A 120 2.09 6.91 2.73
N ASP A 121 1.03 7.71 2.59
CA ASP A 121 -0.33 7.20 2.40
C ASP A 121 -0.47 6.37 1.12
N LEU A 122 0.11 6.83 0.00
CA LEU A 122 0.08 6.14 -1.28
C LEU A 122 0.87 4.82 -1.27
N TRP A 123 2.08 4.80 -0.66
CA TRP A 123 2.82 3.54 -0.50
C TRP A 123 2.10 2.55 0.40
N LEU A 124 1.47 2.99 1.50
CA LEU A 124 0.66 2.12 2.35
C LEU A 124 -0.57 1.58 1.61
N ALA A 125 -1.22 2.40 0.78
CA ALA A 125 -2.34 1.96 -0.05
C ALA A 125 -1.90 0.87 -1.04
N ALA A 126 -0.74 1.04 -1.71
CA ALA A 126 -0.18 0.05 -2.61
C ALA A 126 0.16 -1.27 -1.89
N ALA A 127 0.79 -1.18 -0.70
CA ALA A 127 1.07 -2.34 0.13
C ALA A 127 -0.20 -3.10 0.54
N CYS A 128 -1.24 -2.37 0.96
CA CYS A 128 -2.53 -2.93 1.32
C CYS A 128 -3.18 -3.65 0.14
N LEU A 129 -3.18 -3.02 -1.04
CA LEU A 129 -3.76 -3.57 -2.26
C LEU A 129 -3.10 -4.90 -2.67
N LEU A 130 -1.77 -4.94 -2.69
CA LEU A 130 -1.00 -6.15 -2.96
C LEU A 130 -1.32 -7.26 -1.97
N THR A 131 -1.38 -6.93 -0.69
CA THR A 131 -1.64 -7.90 0.38
C THR A 131 -3.05 -8.49 0.24
N VAL A 132 -4.07 -7.64 0.07
CA VAL A 132 -5.47 -8.08 -0.08
C VAL A 132 -5.64 -8.97 -1.30
N ARG A 133 -5.07 -8.59 -2.45
CA ARG A 133 -5.25 -9.35 -3.70
C ARG A 133 -4.45 -10.65 -3.73
N ALA A 134 -3.23 -10.64 -3.20
CA ALA A 134 -2.43 -11.85 -3.11
C ALA A 134 -3.02 -12.87 -2.14
N ASP A 135 -3.60 -12.40 -1.04
CA ASP A 135 -4.21 -13.25 -0.01
C ASP A 135 -5.51 -13.91 -0.47
N GLN A 136 -6.39 -13.15 -1.13
CA GLN A 136 -7.68 -13.65 -1.57
C GLN A 136 -7.58 -14.60 -2.78
N GLN A 137 -6.54 -14.48 -3.61
CA GLN A 137 -6.47 -15.18 -4.89
C GLN A 137 -5.03 -15.65 -5.22
N PRO A 138 -4.65 -16.87 -4.81
CA PRO A 138 -3.30 -17.40 -5.00
C PRO A 138 -2.83 -17.43 -6.47
N GLY A 139 -3.77 -17.62 -7.42
CA GLY A 139 -3.48 -17.57 -8.85
C GLY A 139 -2.97 -16.21 -9.31
N ILE A 140 -3.50 -15.11 -8.76
CA ILE A 140 -3.02 -13.75 -9.04
C ILE A 140 -1.63 -13.58 -8.47
N ALA A 141 -1.37 -14.03 -7.24
CA ALA A 141 -0.06 -13.89 -6.62
C ALA A 141 1.03 -14.57 -7.47
N ALA A 142 0.77 -15.79 -7.94
CA ALA A 142 1.67 -16.51 -8.84
C ALA A 142 1.85 -15.81 -10.20
N ALA A 143 0.79 -15.25 -10.78
CA ALA A 143 0.86 -14.50 -12.03
C ALA A 143 1.63 -13.17 -11.88
N TYR A 144 1.40 -12.44 -10.79
CA TYR A 144 2.12 -11.22 -10.45
C TYR A 144 3.61 -11.49 -10.30
N ARG A 145 3.98 -12.52 -9.54
CA ARG A 145 5.37 -12.95 -9.35
C ARG A 145 6.05 -13.28 -10.67
N ARG A 146 5.38 -14.05 -11.54
CA ARG A 146 5.90 -14.35 -12.89
C ARG A 146 6.15 -13.09 -13.71
N ALA A 147 5.26 -12.10 -13.62
CA ALA A 147 5.36 -10.87 -14.40
C ALA A 147 6.38 -9.87 -13.84
N ARG A 148 6.57 -9.82 -12.52
CA ARG A 148 7.36 -8.79 -11.82
C ARG A 148 8.68 -9.30 -11.25
N GLY A 149 8.86 -10.61 -11.15
CA GLY A 149 10.05 -11.23 -10.56
C GLY A 149 10.14 -11.10 -9.04
N VAL A 150 9.09 -10.64 -8.37
CA VAL A 150 9.02 -10.42 -6.92
C VAL A 150 7.67 -10.92 -6.39
N GLU A 151 7.64 -11.50 -5.18
CA GLU A 151 6.36 -11.87 -4.58
C GLU A 151 5.57 -10.62 -4.17
N PRO A 152 4.24 -10.59 -4.35
CA PRO A 152 3.42 -9.43 -3.94
C PRO A 152 3.58 -9.04 -2.47
N ILE A 153 3.73 -10.05 -1.60
CA ILE A 153 3.90 -9.91 -0.14
C ILE A 153 5.25 -9.27 0.18
N GLU A 154 6.31 -9.62 -0.56
CA GLU A 154 7.62 -8.99 -0.44
C GLU A 154 7.55 -7.53 -0.85
N ARG A 155 6.91 -7.27 -1.99
CA ARG A 155 6.72 -5.92 -2.49
C ARG A 155 5.89 -5.07 -1.52
N ALA A 156 4.85 -5.63 -0.91
CA ALA A 156 4.05 -4.93 0.09
C ALA A 156 4.87 -4.57 1.35
N ALA A 157 5.78 -5.44 1.79
CA ALA A 157 6.68 -5.16 2.90
C ALA A 157 7.64 -4.00 2.58
N GLU A 158 8.24 -3.99 1.38
CA GLU A 158 9.11 -2.90 0.91
C GLU A 158 8.39 -1.55 0.92
N LEU A 159 7.16 -1.52 0.42
CA LEU A 159 6.34 -0.30 0.35
C LEU A 159 5.93 0.19 1.74
N THR A 160 5.62 -0.73 2.66
CA THR A 160 5.36 -0.40 4.07
C THR A 160 6.58 0.25 4.72
N ASP A 161 7.78 -0.27 4.45
CA ASP A 161 9.03 0.30 4.95
C ASP A 161 9.34 1.67 4.34
N LEU A 162 9.03 1.88 3.06
CA LEU A 162 9.16 3.19 2.42
C LEU A 162 8.25 4.22 3.08
N ALA A 163 6.98 3.88 3.34
CA ALA A 163 6.04 4.77 4.02
C ALA A 163 6.52 5.19 5.42
N VAL A 164 7.04 4.25 6.20
CA VAL A 164 7.57 4.53 7.54
C VAL A 164 8.83 5.38 7.49
N ARG A 165 9.70 5.18 6.49
CA ARG A 165 10.92 5.99 6.33
C ARG A 165 10.62 7.41 5.88
N ALA A 166 9.55 7.61 5.12
CA ALA A 166 9.21 8.91 4.58
C ALA A 166 8.65 9.88 5.62
N VAL A 167 7.93 9.38 6.63
CA VAL A 167 7.41 10.20 7.71
C VAL A 167 7.60 9.53 9.05
N ASP A 168 8.26 10.22 9.97
CA ASP A 168 8.38 9.83 11.37
C ASP A 168 7.09 10.11 12.17
N ASP A 169 5.94 9.69 11.62
CA ASP A 169 4.62 9.92 12.20
C ASP A 169 4.09 8.68 12.95
N ALA A 170 3.41 8.90 14.07
CA ALA A 170 2.89 7.83 14.89
C ALA A 170 1.68 7.13 14.25
N ALA A 171 0.83 7.85 13.51
CA ALA A 171 -0.32 7.27 12.82
C ALA A 171 0.13 6.44 11.61
N ILE A 172 1.13 6.88 10.84
CA ILE A 172 1.77 6.09 9.77
C ILE A 172 2.39 4.81 10.33
N ARG A 173 3.18 4.91 11.41
CA ARG A 173 3.76 3.71 12.05
C ARG A 173 2.71 2.73 12.57
N THR A 174 1.59 3.23 13.09
CA THR A 174 0.46 2.40 13.53
C THR A 174 -0.22 1.70 12.34
N ARG A 175 -0.52 2.45 11.27
CA ARG A 175 -1.12 1.88 10.04
C ARG A 175 -0.18 0.88 9.36
N ALA A 176 1.13 1.16 9.32
CA ALA A 176 2.14 0.26 8.80
C ALA A 176 2.23 -1.04 9.61
N ALA A 177 2.15 -0.94 10.95
CA ALA A 177 2.11 -2.13 11.81
C ALA A 177 0.84 -2.97 11.55
N HIS A 178 -0.32 -2.33 11.34
CA HIS A 178 -1.55 -3.04 10.97
C HIS A 178 -1.46 -3.72 9.60
N ALA A 179 -0.92 -3.02 8.59
CA ALA A 179 -0.69 -3.59 7.27
C ALA A 179 0.22 -4.82 7.37
N ALA A 180 1.29 -4.73 8.15
CA ALA A 180 2.25 -5.82 8.34
C ALA A 180 1.64 -7.08 8.95
N VAL A 181 0.58 -6.98 9.78
CA VAL A 181 -0.13 -8.17 10.31
C VAL A 181 -0.72 -9.03 9.20
N ARG A 182 -1.33 -8.38 8.19
CA ARG A 182 -1.90 -9.08 7.03
C ARG A 182 -0.80 -9.74 6.19
N VAL A 183 0.36 -9.08 6.09
CA VAL A 183 1.51 -9.62 5.38
C VAL A 183 2.13 -10.81 6.13
N VAL A 184 2.17 -10.78 7.46
CA VAL A 184 2.59 -11.92 8.32
C VAL A 184 1.64 -13.10 8.13
N ALA A 185 0.33 -12.87 8.16
CA ALA A 185 -0.67 -13.92 7.95
C ALA A 185 -0.53 -14.57 6.56
N ALA A 186 -0.32 -13.77 5.51
CA ALA A 186 -0.09 -14.27 4.17
C ALA A 186 1.20 -15.09 4.06
N ALA A 187 2.30 -14.65 4.68
CA ALA A 187 3.56 -15.40 4.72
C ALA A 187 3.42 -16.76 5.42
N LEU A 188 2.67 -16.82 6.53
CA LEU A 188 2.36 -18.09 7.21
C LEU A 188 1.55 -19.05 6.34
N ARG A 189 0.54 -18.55 5.61
CA ARG A 189 -0.25 -19.36 4.67
C ARG A 189 0.59 -19.90 3.51
N ALA A 190 1.62 -19.15 3.10
CA ALA A 190 2.60 -19.58 2.11
C ALA A 190 3.63 -20.57 2.67
N GLY A 191 3.62 -20.86 3.97
CA GLY A 191 4.59 -21.73 4.64
C GLY A 191 5.96 -21.08 4.91
N ASP A 192 6.09 -19.77 4.72
CA ASP A 192 7.33 -19.01 4.92
C ASP A 192 7.40 -18.46 6.35
N VAL A 193 7.69 -19.36 7.28
CA VAL A 193 7.65 -19.13 8.73
C VAL A 193 8.73 -18.15 9.19
N ASP A 194 9.95 -18.30 8.66
CA ASP A 194 11.07 -17.43 9.05
C ASP A 194 10.81 -15.99 8.59
N ARG A 195 10.24 -15.78 7.40
CA ARG A 195 9.79 -14.46 6.94
C ARG A 195 8.67 -13.92 7.82
N ALA A 196 7.65 -14.72 8.09
CA ALA A 196 6.52 -14.30 8.92
C ALA A 196 7.01 -13.82 10.30
N GLN A 197 7.97 -14.55 10.90
CA GLN A 197 8.58 -14.18 12.17
C GLN A 197 9.39 -12.88 12.07
N ALA A 198 10.24 -12.73 11.05
CA ALA A 198 11.02 -11.50 10.85
C ALA A 198 10.11 -10.26 10.68
N MET A 199 9.00 -10.42 9.97
CA MET A 199 8.01 -9.35 9.77
C MET A 199 7.22 -9.01 11.04
N LEU A 200 6.86 -10.03 11.83
CA LEU A 200 6.21 -9.85 13.12
C LEU A 200 7.14 -9.11 14.10
N ASP A 201 8.41 -9.52 14.18
CA ASP A 201 9.41 -8.90 15.05
C ASP A 201 9.66 -7.44 14.67
N ALA A 202 9.80 -7.15 13.37
CA ALA A 202 9.93 -5.78 12.88
C ALA A 202 8.70 -4.92 13.23
N SER A 203 7.50 -5.49 13.15
CA SER A 203 6.24 -4.79 13.49
C SER A 203 6.13 -4.52 14.99
N LEU A 204 6.47 -5.50 15.82
CA LEU A 204 6.51 -5.36 17.28
C LEU A 204 7.54 -4.33 17.71
N ALA A 205 8.73 -4.28 17.07
CA ALA A 205 9.75 -3.28 17.33
C ALA A 205 9.27 -1.86 17.00
N ARG A 206 8.59 -1.67 15.86
CA ARG A 206 8.00 -0.38 15.48
C ARG A 206 6.94 0.09 16.46
N LEU A 207 6.06 -0.81 16.90
CA LEU A 207 5.03 -0.49 17.90
C LEU A 207 5.65 -0.23 19.28
N ALA A 208 6.75 -0.90 19.62
CA ALA A 208 7.47 -0.66 20.87
C ALA A 208 8.07 0.74 20.95
N ALA A 209 8.49 1.32 19.82
CA ALA A 209 8.98 2.69 19.74
C ALA A 209 7.87 3.74 20.00
N LEU A 210 6.59 3.36 20.02
CA LEU A 210 5.44 4.23 20.23
C LEU A 210 4.86 4.10 21.65
N ALA A 211 5.71 3.97 22.67
CA ALA A 211 5.33 3.58 24.04
C ALA A 211 4.31 4.49 24.78
N GLY A 212 3.86 5.60 24.19
CA GLY A 212 2.78 6.47 24.70
C GLY A 212 1.50 6.48 23.87
N ASN A 213 1.42 5.72 22.77
CA ASN A 213 0.25 5.68 21.89
C ASN A 213 -0.65 4.48 22.25
N ALA A 214 -1.87 4.74 22.72
CA ALA A 214 -2.81 3.71 23.16
C ALA A 214 -3.17 2.71 22.05
N SER A 215 -3.29 3.16 20.80
CA SER A 215 -3.56 2.28 19.66
C SER A 215 -2.35 1.41 19.33
N ALA A 216 -1.14 1.96 19.38
CA ALA A 216 0.09 1.18 19.21
C ALA A 216 0.28 0.15 20.35
N GLN A 217 -0.10 0.50 21.58
CA GLN A 217 -0.03 -0.38 22.73
C GLN A 217 -1.07 -1.50 22.68
N ARG A 218 -2.29 -1.20 22.19
CA ARG A 218 -3.32 -2.20 21.87
C ARG A 218 -2.86 -3.15 20.78
N ALA A 219 -2.32 -2.62 19.66
CA ALA A 219 -1.79 -3.42 18.57
C ALA A 219 -0.62 -4.29 19.00
N ARG A 220 0.32 -3.75 19.81
CA ARG A 220 1.43 -4.51 20.40
C ARG A 220 0.91 -5.60 21.32
N GLY A 221 -0.08 -5.29 22.15
CA GLY A 221 -0.74 -6.26 23.02
C GLY A 221 -1.35 -7.41 22.22
N ALA A 222 -2.10 -7.11 21.16
CA ALA A 222 -2.69 -8.11 20.28
C ALA A 222 -1.62 -9.00 19.61
N LEU A 223 -0.57 -8.39 19.03
CA LEU A 223 0.50 -9.12 18.36
C LEU A 223 1.37 -9.94 19.32
N SER A 224 1.62 -9.44 20.53
CA SER A 224 2.39 -10.15 21.57
C SER A 224 1.67 -11.35 22.16
N ARG A 225 0.34 -11.45 21.97
CA ARG A 225 -0.47 -12.61 22.38
C ARG A 225 -0.48 -13.71 21.33
N LEU A 226 -0.02 -13.44 20.10
CA LEU A 226 0.22 -14.50 19.14
C LEU A 226 1.33 -15.41 19.71
N PRO A 227 1.11 -16.74 19.77
CA PRO A 227 2.19 -17.65 20.13
C PRO A 227 3.40 -17.43 19.20
N PRO A 228 4.63 -17.72 19.65
CA PRO A 228 5.79 -17.68 18.77
C PRO A 228 5.50 -18.47 17.50
N LEU A 229 5.69 -17.86 16.32
CA LEU A 229 5.23 -18.46 15.06
C LEU A 229 5.92 -19.80 14.77
N ARG A 230 7.15 -19.97 15.26
CA ARG A 230 7.86 -21.26 15.30
C ARG A 230 7.14 -22.34 16.12
N ALA A 231 6.62 -21.99 17.30
CA ALA A 231 5.88 -22.92 18.15
C ALA A 231 4.52 -23.33 17.54
N LEU A 232 3.96 -22.51 16.64
CA LEU A 232 2.76 -22.89 15.86
C LEU A 232 3.09 -23.93 14.78
N VAL A 233 4.30 -23.91 14.24
CA VAL A 233 4.74 -24.78 13.14
C VAL A 233 5.28 -26.12 13.66
N ASP A 234 5.97 -26.11 14.80
CA ASP A 234 6.53 -27.31 15.45
C ASP A 234 5.46 -28.20 16.12
N GLU A 235 4.27 -27.65 16.40
CA GLU A 235 3.07 -28.40 16.82
C GLU A 235 1.92 -28.17 15.82
N PRO A 236 1.86 -28.88 14.68
CA PRO A 236 0.82 -28.71 13.66
C PRO A 236 -0.62 -28.91 14.17
N SER A 237 -0.79 -29.61 15.30
CA SER A 237 -2.05 -29.77 16.02
C SER A 237 -2.57 -28.48 16.68
N ARG A 238 -1.69 -27.53 17.02
CA ARG A 238 -2.09 -26.17 17.41
C ARG A 238 -2.49 -25.33 16.20
N LEU A 239 -1.83 -25.51 15.05
CA LEU A 239 -2.30 -24.98 13.76
C LEU A 239 -3.65 -25.59 13.34
N ALA A 240 -3.96 -26.84 13.69
CA ALA A 240 -5.26 -27.46 13.41
C ALA A 240 -6.42 -26.80 14.16
N GLY A 241 -6.15 -26.15 15.29
CA GLY A 241 -7.09 -25.24 15.97
C GLY A 241 -7.01 -23.79 15.51
N PHE A 242 -6.27 -23.50 14.43
CA PHE A 242 -6.28 -22.23 13.69
C PHE A 242 -6.64 -22.42 12.19
N ARG A 243 -7.05 -23.64 11.82
CA ARG A 243 -7.35 -24.09 10.44
C ARG A 243 -8.82 -24.02 10.08
N SER A 244 -9.69 -23.70 11.03
CA SER A 244 -11.05 -23.36 10.67
C SER A 244 -11.05 -21.95 10.09
N ASP A 245 -11.91 -21.71 9.10
CA ASP A 245 -12.21 -20.34 8.65
C ASP A 245 -12.64 -19.44 9.83
N GLU A 246 -13.05 -20.05 10.95
CA GLU A 246 -13.46 -19.41 12.20
C GLU A 246 -12.29 -18.83 13.00
N ASP A 247 -11.11 -19.46 13.04
CA ASP A 247 -9.95 -18.98 13.81
C ASP A 247 -9.15 -17.91 13.04
N LEU A 248 -9.09 -18.05 11.71
CA LEU A 248 -8.62 -16.98 10.83
C LEU A 248 -9.61 -15.82 10.81
N ALA A 249 -10.91 -16.07 10.96
CA ALA A 249 -11.93 -15.06 11.23
C ALA A 249 -11.90 -14.54 12.68
N GLU A 250 -11.32 -15.26 13.64
CA GLU A 250 -11.11 -14.77 15.01
C GLU A 250 -9.89 -13.84 15.05
N ILE A 251 -8.79 -14.17 14.37
CA ILE A 251 -7.66 -13.27 14.20
C ILE A 251 -8.06 -12.06 13.34
N ALA A 252 -8.71 -12.28 12.19
CA ALA A 252 -9.22 -11.21 11.34
C ALA A 252 -10.34 -10.40 12.02
N GLY A 253 -11.18 -11.03 12.84
CA GLY A 253 -12.27 -10.42 13.60
C GLY A 253 -11.79 -9.69 14.84
N ALA A 254 -10.72 -10.16 15.51
CA ALA A 254 -10.01 -9.41 16.52
C ALA A 254 -9.31 -8.19 15.90
N ILE A 255 -8.81 -8.30 14.66
CA ILE A 255 -8.24 -7.20 13.88
C ILE A 255 -9.35 -6.22 13.41
N ASP A 256 -10.51 -6.70 12.95
CA ASP A 256 -11.64 -5.87 12.52
C ASP A 256 -12.37 -5.21 13.70
N ALA A 257 -12.44 -5.87 14.86
CA ALA A 257 -12.92 -5.28 16.10
C ALA A 257 -11.98 -4.17 16.63
N LEU A 258 -10.70 -4.19 16.22
CA LEU A 258 -9.73 -3.13 16.51
C LEU A 258 -9.83 -1.95 15.53
N THR A 259 -10.47 -2.10 14.36
CA THR A 259 -10.63 -1.04 13.35
C THR A 259 -12.02 -0.37 13.37
N THR A 260 -13.05 -1.05 13.85
CA THR A 260 -14.44 -0.56 13.84
C THR A 260 -14.90 0.17 15.11
N LYS A 261 -14.09 0.18 16.18
CA LYS A 261 -14.49 0.77 17.49
C LYS A 261 -14.00 2.19 17.78
N ASP A 262 -13.21 2.80 16.90
CA ASP A 262 -12.72 4.18 17.06
C ASP A 262 -13.21 5.11 15.92
N GLY A 263 -14.38 4.81 15.33
CA GLY A 263 -15.15 5.75 14.49
C GLY A 263 -16.21 6.48 15.30
#